data_AF-A0A6L8HZS2-F1
#
_entry.id   AF-A0A6L8HZS2-F1
#
_cell.length_a   1.000
_cell.length_b   1.000
_cell.length_c   1.000
_cell.angle_alpha   90.00
_cell.angle_beta   90.00
_cell.angle_gamma   90.00
#
_symmetry.space_group_name_H-M   'P 1'
#
loop_
_entity.id
_entity.type
_entity.pdbx_description
1 polymer ?
#
loop_
_entity_poly.entity_id
_entity_poly.type
_entity_poly.pdbx_seq_one_letter_code
_entity_poly.pdbx_strand_id
1 'polypeptide(L)'
;MPPDRVRVDFRKYPDTQHWQYDLRWLAEDEYGTWLWGPPGTLAQRSDEPPITFKSTNLKLVTDDWWAGIWQETGEPEVYVDICTPAVWSEGRATMVDLDLDVARLRSGAVRVLDEDEFAEHQVALAYPPELIEGA
;
A
#
# COMPACT_ATOMS: atom_id res chain seq x y z
N MET A 1 -22.89 6.21 -4.57
CA MET A 1 -21.86 6.90 -5.38
C MET A 1 -20.55 6.75 -4.64
N PRO A 2 -19.46 6.32 -5.31
CA PRO A 2 -18.16 6.27 -4.66
C PRO A 2 -17.73 7.67 -4.18
N PRO A 3 -16.90 7.74 -3.13
CA PRO A 3 -16.39 9.02 -2.67
C PRO A 3 -15.42 9.61 -3.70
N ASP A 4 -15.40 10.93 -3.85
CA ASP A 4 -14.48 11.60 -4.78
C ASP A 4 -13.01 11.50 -4.33
N ARG A 5 -12.80 11.32 -3.02
CA ARG A 5 -11.49 11.10 -2.39
C ARG A 5 -11.52 9.90 -1.47
N VAL A 6 -10.43 9.15 -1.45
CA VAL A 6 -10.20 8.01 -0.58
C VAL A 6 -8.95 8.26 0.26
N ARG A 7 -9.07 8.08 1.58
CA ARG A 7 -7.93 8.00 2.49
C ARG A 7 -7.43 6.55 2.52
N VAL A 8 -6.25 6.29 1.99
CA VAL A 8 -5.60 4.99 2.19
C VAL A 8 -4.75 5.08 3.45
N ASP A 9 -4.90 4.14 4.38
CA ASP A 9 -4.30 4.16 5.70
C ASP A 9 -3.63 2.81 5.97
N PHE A 10 -2.33 2.75 5.70
CA PHE A 10 -1.51 1.62 6.11
C PHE A 10 -1.16 1.74 7.59
N ARG A 11 -1.27 0.61 8.26
CA ARG A 11 -0.89 0.40 9.66
C ARG A 11 0.23 -0.62 9.69
N LYS A 12 1.10 -0.59 10.69
CA LYS A 12 1.96 -1.73 11.02
C LYS A 12 1.32 -2.49 12.19
N TYR A 13 1.51 -3.80 12.23
CA TYR A 13 0.97 -4.62 13.31
C TYR A 13 1.60 -4.23 14.67
N PRO A 14 0.86 -4.26 15.79
CA PRO A 14 -0.56 -4.62 15.90
C PRO A 14 -1.54 -3.51 15.50
N ASP A 15 -1.18 -2.23 15.63
CA ASP A 15 -2.02 -1.10 15.19
C ASP A 15 -1.24 0.24 15.26
N THR A 16 -0.02 0.29 14.75
CA THR A 16 0.77 1.53 14.71
C THR A 16 0.57 2.24 13.37
N GLN A 17 0.55 3.58 13.41
CA GLN A 17 0.33 4.36 12.19
C GLN A 17 1.53 4.28 11.27
N HIS A 18 1.28 4.00 9.98
CA HIS A 18 2.31 3.98 8.95
C HIS A 18 1.97 4.99 7.84
N TRP A 19 2.06 4.60 6.57
CA TRP A 19 1.78 5.47 5.44
C TRP A 19 0.29 5.76 5.26
N GLN A 20 0.00 7.02 5.00
CA GLN A 20 -1.33 7.50 4.70
C GLN A 20 -1.31 8.31 3.41
N TYR A 21 -2.33 8.14 2.57
CA TYR A 21 -2.44 8.78 1.27
C TYR A 21 -3.84 9.37 1.06
N ASP A 22 -3.91 10.54 0.43
CA ASP A 22 -5.17 11.12 -0.03
C ASP A 22 -5.26 10.98 -1.57
N LEU A 23 -6.00 9.97 -2.03
CA LEU A 23 -6.14 9.61 -3.43
C LEU A 23 -7.54 9.90 -3.95
N ARG A 24 -7.73 9.86 -5.27
CA ARG A 24 -9.05 9.99 -5.90
C ARG A 24 -9.56 8.61 -6.31
N TRP A 25 -10.86 8.36 -6.13
CA TRP A 25 -11.47 7.18 -6.71
C TRP A 25 -11.42 7.27 -8.24
N LEU A 26 -10.92 6.22 -8.90
CA LEU A 26 -10.84 6.18 -10.37
C LEU A 26 -11.86 5.20 -10.95
N ALA A 27 -11.78 3.93 -10.52
CA ALA A 27 -12.61 2.85 -11.04
C ALA A 27 -12.63 1.67 -10.06
N GLU A 28 -13.48 0.69 -10.32
CA GLU A 28 -13.53 -0.59 -9.64
C GLU A 28 -13.72 -1.68 -10.70
N ASP A 29 -12.99 -2.78 -10.55
CA ASP A 29 -13.10 -3.97 -11.40
C ASP A 29 -12.91 -5.24 -10.56
N GLU A 30 -12.77 -6.38 -11.23
CA GLU A 30 -12.59 -7.71 -10.62
C GLU A 30 -11.31 -7.84 -9.77
N TYR A 31 -10.35 -6.92 -9.89
CA TYR A 31 -9.12 -6.91 -9.10
C TYR A 31 -9.19 -5.97 -7.88
N GLY A 32 -10.25 -5.16 -7.77
CA GLY A 32 -10.50 -4.27 -6.65
C GLY A 32 -10.70 -2.81 -7.05
N THR A 33 -10.34 -1.90 -6.15
CA THR A 33 -10.56 -0.46 -6.32
C THR A 33 -9.30 0.24 -6.82
N TRP A 34 -9.40 0.86 -7.99
CA TRP A 34 -8.35 1.71 -8.57
C TRP A 34 -8.47 3.13 -8.06
N LEU A 35 -7.35 3.64 -7.54
CA LEU A 35 -7.19 4.98 -7.00
C LEU A 35 -6.13 5.73 -7.80
N TRP A 36 -6.41 7.00 -8.08
CA TRP A 36 -5.52 7.87 -8.84
C TRP A 36 -4.89 8.94 -7.94
N GLY A 37 -3.56 9.00 -7.95
CA GLY A 37 -2.76 10.03 -7.31
C GLY A 37 -2.08 10.92 -8.33
N PRO A 38 -2.60 12.12 -8.66
CA PRO A 38 -1.89 13.08 -9.52
C PRO A 38 -0.64 13.67 -8.84
N PRO A 39 0.24 14.35 -9.58
CA PRO A 39 1.25 15.21 -9.00
C PRO A 39 0.60 16.19 -8.01
N GLY A 40 1.17 16.33 -6.81
CA GLY A 40 0.53 17.08 -5.73
C GLY A 40 -0.19 16.21 -4.69
N THR A 41 -0.33 14.89 -4.92
CA THR A 41 -0.86 13.97 -3.91
C THR A 41 -0.01 14.00 -2.64
N LEU A 42 -0.70 14.11 -1.50
CA LEU A 42 -0.10 14.08 -0.17
C LEU A 42 0.06 12.65 0.31
N ALA A 43 1.23 12.36 0.86
CA ALA A 43 1.52 11.15 1.60
C ALA A 43 2.15 11.52 2.94
N GLN A 44 1.84 10.77 4.00
CA GLN A 44 2.41 11.00 5.33
C GLN A 44 2.73 9.66 5.99
N ARG A 45 3.93 9.52 6.52
CA ARG A 45 4.32 8.36 7.32
C ARG A 45 4.22 8.72 8.79
N SER A 46 3.35 8.03 9.53
CA SER A 46 3.15 8.26 10.96
C SER A 46 2.92 9.76 11.25
N ASP A 47 3.68 10.35 12.17
CA ASP A 47 3.66 11.77 12.54
C ASP A 47 4.72 12.62 11.81
N GLU A 48 5.45 12.03 10.85
CA GLU A 48 6.43 12.77 10.06
C GLU A 48 5.77 13.87 9.21
N PRO A 49 6.52 14.93 8.84
CA PRO A 49 6.01 15.94 7.92
C PRO A 49 5.51 15.31 6.61
N PRO A 50 4.33 15.71 6.11
CA PRO A 50 3.80 15.16 4.88
C PRO A 50 4.71 15.49 3.69
N ILE A 51 4.84 14.52 2.80
CA ILE A 51 5.51 14.67 1.51
C ILE A 51 4.49 14.80 0.39
N THR A 52 4.95 15.29 -0.75
CA THR A 52 4.12 15.44 -1.94
C THR A 52 4.76 14.70 -3.11
N PHE A 53 3.95 13.89 -3.78
CA PHE A 53 4.40 13.18 -4.97
C PHE A 53 4.54 14.12 -6.17
N LYS A 54 5.65 13.95 -6.91
CA LYS A 54 6.00 14.78 -8.07
C LYS A 54 5.43 14.27 -9.38
N SER A 55 4.98 13.02 -9.42
CA SER A 55 4.48 12.32 -10.60
C SER A 55 3.18 11.59 -10.28
N THR A 56 2.49 11.16 -11.34
CA THR A 56 1.27 10.38 -11.21
C THR A 56 1.57 8.98 -10.68
N ASN A 57 0.70 8.46 -9.83
CA ASN A 57 0.61 7.04 -9.51
C ASN A 57 -0.83 6.53 -9.61
N LEU A 58 -0.95 5.22 -9.84
CA LEU A 58 -2.18 4.47 -9.67
C LEU A 58 -1.97 3.48 -8.53
N LYS A 59 -2.89 3.42 -7.59
CA LYS A 59 -2.91 2.42 -6.52
C LYS A 59 -4.12 1.51 -6.69
N LEU A 60 -3.91 0.21 -6.66
CA LEU A 60 -4.97 -0.79 -6.59
C LEU A 60 -5.08 -1.26 -5.14
N VAL A 61 -6.26 -1.10 -4.56
CA VAL A 61 -6.60 -1.65 -3.26
C VAL A 61 -7.44 -2.90 -3.49
N THR A 62 -6.92 -4.05 -3.06
CA THR A 62 -7.54 -5.37 -3.28
C THR A 62 -8.27 -5.86 -2.03
N ASP A 63 -9.07 -6.90 -2.21
CA ASP A 63 -9.65 -7.75 -1.17
C ASP A 63 -8.78 -8.98 -0.86
N ASP A 64 -7.54 -8.99 -1.36
CA ASP A 64 -6.52 -10.02 -1.16
C ASP A 64 -5.34 -9.46 -0.36
N TRP A 65 -4.29 -10.26 -0.16
CA TRP A 65 -3.16 -9.95 0.72
C TRP A 65 -2.10 -9.03 0.11
N TRP A 66 -2.50 -8.14 -0.79
CA TRP A 66 -1.58 -7.22 -1.43
C TRP A 66 -2.24 -5.96 -1.97
N ALA A 67 -1.47 -4.89 -2.13
CA ALA A 67 -1.87 -3.67 -2.81
C ALA A 67 -0.85 -3.29 -3.89
N GLY A 68 -1.32 -2.93 -5.08
CA GLY A 68 -0.44 -2.59 -6.21
C GLY A 68 -0.26 -1.09 -6.38
N ILE A 69 0.92 -0.63 -6.79
CA ILE A 69 1.23 0.76 -7.10
C ILE A 69 1.98 0.83 -8.43
N TRP A 70 1.44 1.58 -9.39
CA TRP A 70 2.09 1.85 -10.67
C TRP A 70 2.55 3.30 -10.70
N GLN A 71 3.84 3.50 -10.96
CA GLN A 71 4.44 4.83 -11.01
C GLN A 71 4.60 5.29 -12.45
N GLU A 72 4.15 6.51 -12.77
CA GLU A 72 4.32 7.10 -14.10
C GLU A 72 5.80 7.33 -14.44
N THR A 73 6.58 7.79 -13.45
CA THR A 73 8.02 8.04 -13.58
C THR A 73 8.78 7.56 -12.34
N GLY A 74 10.10 7.45 -12.43
CA GLY A 74 10.94 6.94 -11.34
C GLY A 74 11.02 5.41 -11.32
N GLU A 75 11.74 4.89 -10.32
CA GLU A 75 11.84 3.45 -10.04
C GLU A 75 11.29 3.18 -8.62
N PRO A 76 10.67 2.02 -8.38
CA PRO A 76 10.33 0.99 -9.37
C PRO A 76 9.15 1.39 -10.29
N GLU A 77 8.95 0.69 -11.41
CA GLU A 77 7.77 0.88 -12.27
C GLU A 77 6.49 0.45 -11.53
N VAL A 78 6.56 -0.71 -10.88
CA VAL A 78 5.48 -1.28 -10.09
C VAL A 78 6.01 -1.67 -8.72
N TYR A 79 5.27 -1.32 -7.68
CA TYR A 79 5.48 -1.78 -6.32
C TYR A 79 4.24 -2.55 -5.86
N VAL A 80 4.45 -3.61 -5.10
CA VAL A 80 3.38 -4.40 -4.50
C VAL A 80 3.68 -4.48 -3.01
N ASP A 81 2.81 -3.87 -2.22
CA ASP A 81 2.82 -3.99 -0.76
C ASP A 81 2.15 -5.32 -0.39
N ILE A 82 2.80 -6.19 0.38
CA ILE A 82 2.11 -7.34 1.00
C ILE A 82 1.48 -6.86 2.30
N CYS A 83 0.15 -6.98 2.36
CA CYS A 83 -0.64 -6.38 3.43
C CYS A 83 -1.95 -7.16 3.64
N THR A 84 -2.61 -6.99 4.78
CA THR A 84 -3.95 -7.59 4.96
C THR A 84 -4.96 -7.04 3.96
N PRO A 85 -6.02 -7.81 3.61
CA PRO A 85 -7.15 -7.30 2.84
C PRO A 85 -7.72 -6.00 3.40
N ALA A 86 -8.15 -5.10 2.51
CA ALA A 86 -8.59 -3.78 2.90
C ALA A 86 -9.93 -3.78 3.65
N VAL A 87 -9.96 -3.10 4.80
CA VAL A 87 -11.19 -2.78 5.53
C VAL A 87 -11.65 -1.38 5.14
N TRP A 88 -12.85 -1.29 4.56
CA TRP A 88 -13.41 -0.03 4.07
C TRP A 88 -14.40 0.60 5.05
N SER A 89 -14.27 1.91 5.29
CA SER A 89 -15.22 2.69 6.07
C SER A 89 -15.18 4.18 5.70
N GLU A 90 -16.33 4.79 5.40
CA GLU A 90 -16.48 6.24 5.17
C GLU A 90 -15.44 6.87 4.21
N GLY A 91 -15.09 6.18 3.13
CA GLY A 91 -14.07 6.66 2.17
C GLY A 91 -12.63 6.51 2.67
N ARG A 92 -12.40 5.65 3.67
CA ARG A 92 -11.09 5.18 4.09
C ARG A 92 -10.93 3.69 3.78
N ALA A 93 -9.77 3.32 3.26
CA ALA A 93 -9.31 1.94 3.18
C ALA A 93 -8.16 1.74 4.18
N THR A 94 -8.33 0.84 5.13
CA THR A 94 -7.31 0.51 6.13
C THR A 94 -6.75 -0.88 5.88
N MET A 95 -5.42 -1.01 5.88
CA MET A 95 -4.72 -2.29 5.72
C MET A 95 -3.55 -2.34 6.71
N VAL A 96 -3.13 -3.55 7.09
CA VAL A 96 -1.90 -3.77 7.86
C VAL A 96 -0.80 -4.20 6.90
N ASP A 97 0.24 -3.38 6.78
CA ASP A 97 1.49 -3.66 6.09
C ASP A 97 2.26 -4.76 6.82
N LEU A 98 2.73 -5.76 6.07
CA LEU A 98 3.41 -6.94 6.58
C LEU A 98 4.90 -6.97 6.19
N ASP A 99 5.47 -5.81 5.87
CA ASP A 99 6.89 -5.58 5.59
C ASP A 99 7.42 -6.21 4.29
N LEU A 100 6.86 -7.32 3.82
CA LEU A 100 7.27 -7.99 2.60
C LEU A 100 6.78 -7.23 1.36
N ASP A 101 7.65 -7.00 0.38
CA ASP A 101 7.29 -6.25 -0.82
C ASP A 101 7.83 -6.88 -2.10
N VAL A 102 7.19 -6.57 -3.22
CA VAL A 102 7.68 -6.92 -4.57
C VAL A 102 7.78 -5.69 -5.45
N ALA A 103 8.96 -5.47 -6.03
CA ALA A 103 9.22 -4.37 -6.95
C ALA A 103 9.57 -4.88 -8.35
N ARG A 104 8.94 -4.30 -9.38
CA ARG A 104 9.32 -4.46 -10.78
C ARG A 104 9.92 -3.17 -11.29
N LEU A 105 11.19 -3.22 -11.68
CA LEU A 105 11.90 -2.09 -12.29
C LEU A 105 11.43 -1.87 -13.73
N ARG A 106 11.65 -0.67 -14.28
CA ARG A 106 11.35 -0.37 -15.69
C ARG A 106 12.15 -1.21 -16.68
N SER A 107 13.28 -1.77 -16.25
CA SER A 107 14.04 -2.76 -17.02
C SER A 107 13.32 -4.10 -17.16
N GLY A 108 12.24 -4.33 -16.41
CA GLY A 108 11.52 -5.58 -16.30
C GLY A 108 12.06 -6.52 -15.21
N ALA A 109 13.16 -6.16 -14.55
CA ALA A 109 13.70 -6.93 -13.44
C ALA A 109 12.75 -6.90 -12.23
N VAL A 110 12.47 -8.06 -11.64
CA VAL A 110 11.64 -8.20 -10.44
C VAL A 110 12.51 -8.51 -9.23
N ARG A 111 12.19 -7.92 -8.08
CA ARG A 111 12.87 -8.10 -6.80
C ARG A 111 11.83 -8.32 -5.71
N VAL A 112 12.09 -9.27 -4.83
CA VAL A 112 11.48 -9.31 -3.51
C VAL A 112 12.33 -8.42 -2.60
N LEU A 113 11.68 -7.63 -1.77
CA LEU A 113 12.30 -6.68 -0.85
C LEU A 113 11.88 -7.02 0.58
N ASP A 114 12.75 -6.65 1.53
CA ASP A 114 12.45 -6.64 2.96
C ASP A 114 12.04 -8.01 3.55
N GLU A 115 12.53 -9.10 2.94
CA GLU A 115 12.39 -10.48 3.44
C GLU A 115 12.94 -10.65 4.86
N ASP A 116 14.02 -9.93 5.18
CA ASP A 116 14.64 -9.92 6.50
C ASP A 116 13.81 -9.15 7.53
N GLU A 117 13.28 -7.98 7.15
CA GLU A 117 12.36 -7.20 8.01
C GLU A 117 11.11 -8.01 8.35
N PHE A 118 10.49 -8.65 7.36
CA PHE A 118 9.34 -9.53 7.58
C PHE A 118 9.69 -10.68 8.54
N ALA A 119 10.81 -11.37 8.34
CA ALA A 119 11.24 -12.47 9.21
C ALA A 119 11.52 -12.01 10.66
N GLU A 120 12.09 -10.83 10.84
CA GLU A 120 12.35 -10.25 12.16
C GLU A 120 11.05 -9.81 12.85
N HIS A 121 10.16 -9.11 12.14
CA HIS A 121 8.91 -8.59 12.67
C HIS A 121 7.91 -9.68 13.04
N GLN A 122 7.87 -10.79 12.30
CA GLN A 122 7.10 -11.98 12.69
C GLN A 122 7.35 -12.39 14.14
N VAL A 123 8.61 -12.38 14.56
CA VAL A 123 9.02 -12.77 15.92
C VAL A 123 8.89 -11.60 16.88
N ALA A 124 9.43 -10.44 16.53
CA ALA A 124 9.51 -9.28 17.42
C ALA A 124 8.14 -8.71 17.79
N LEU A 125 7.21 -8.72 16.84
CA LEU A 125 5.85 -8.21 16.99
C LEU A 125 4.82 -9.33 17.24
N ALA A 126 5.27 -10.60 17.25
CA ALA A 126 4.43 -11.78 17.43
C ALA A 126 3.26 -11.82 16.43
N TYR A 127 3.59 -11.80 15.13
CA TYR A 127 2.58 -11.90 14.08
C TYR A 127 1.75 -13.18 14.28
N PRO A 128 0.41 -13.06 14.30
CA PRO A 128 -0.46 -14.21 14.26
C PRO A 128 -0.16 -15.09 13.03
N PRO A 129 -0.24 -16.43 13.14
CA PRO A 129 0.07 -17.33 12.03
C PRO A 129 -0.68 -17.00 10.74
N GLU A 130 -1.92 -16.53 10.83
CA GLU A 130 -2.72 -16.11 9.69
C GLU A 130 -2.12 -14.92 8.92
N LEU A 131 -1.39 -14.02 9.58
CA LEU A 131 -0.68 -12.94 8.89
C LEU A 131 0.53 -13.47 8.13
N ILE A 132 1.19 -14.49 8.68
CA ILE A 132 2.38 -15.10 8.08
C ILE A 132 1.98 -15.95 6.87
N GLU A 133 0.90 -16.72 6.98
CA GLU A 133 0.39 -17.57 5.90
C GLU A 133 -0.24 -16.76 4.74
N GLY A 134 -0.77 -15.57 5.03
CA GLY A 134 -1.35 -14.69 4.04
C GLY A 134 -0.34 -13.89 3.23
N ALA A 135 0.87 -13.68 3.77
CA ALA A 135 1.97 -12.97 3.11
C ALA A 135 2.70 -13.84 2.07
#